data_AF-X5XFE4-F1
#
_entry.id   AF-X5XFE4-F1
#
_cell.length_a   1.000
_cell.length_b   1.000
_cell.length_c   1.000
_cell.angle_alpha   90.00
_cell.angle_beta   90.00
_cell.angle_gamma   90.00
#
_symmetry.space_group_name_H-M   'P 1'
#
loop_
_entity.id
_entity.type
_entity.pdbx_description
1 polymer ?
#
loop_
_entity_poly.entity_id
_entity_poly.type
_entity_poly.pdbx_seq_one_letter_code
_entity_poly.pdbx_strand_id
1 'polypeptide(L)'
;MQLSLEIKGALPEEKQRGIEAAKAVFAAAGISPEQAADGMFALEGWDDASFSADEEPNDDDDNAASVWMDANKASIAACCADWPVEAVPENHLFLQLVE
;
A
#
# COMPACT_ATOMS: atom_id res chain seq x y z
N MET A 1 -7.69 -11.99 -6.07
CA MET A 1 -6.98 -10.92 -5.34
C MET A 1 -5.58 -10.74 -5.92
N GLN A 2 -5.38 -9.62 -6.57
CA GLN A 2 -4.17 -9.22 -7.25
C GLN A 2 -3.83 -7.76 -6.89
N LEU A 3 -2.53 -7.45 -6.80
CA LEU A 3 -2.07 -6.09 -6.64
C LEU A 3 -2.20 -5.31 -7.96
N SER A 4 -2.78 -4.12 -7.89
CA SER A 4 -2.82 -3.12 -8.96
C SER A 4 -2.13 -1.84 -8.49
N LEU A 5 -1.47 -1.12 -9.41
CA LEU A 5 -0.81 0.15 -9.14
C LEU A 5 -1.24 1.18 -10.20
N GLU A 6 -1.94 2.22 -9.76
CA GLU A 6 -2.52 3.23 -10.65
C GLU A 6 -1.91 4.61 -10.44
N ILE A 7 -0.75 4.85 -11.07
CA ILE A 7 -0.09 6.15 -11.11
C ILE A 7 -0.32 6.79 -12.49
N LYS A 8 -0.85 8.02 -12.50
CA LYS A 8 -1.14 8.75 -13.74
C LYS A 8 0.15 9.00 -14.52
N GLY A 9 0.20 8.51 -15.76
CA GLY A 9 1.36 8.66 -16.65
C GLY A 9 2.36 7.51 -16.59
N ALA A 10 2.21 6.58 -15.65
CA ALA A 10 3.07 5.40 -15.56
C ALA A 10 2.82 4.41 -16.69
N LEU A 11 3.92 3.98 -17.32
CA LEU A 11 3.93 2.92 -18.32
C LEU A 11 3.71 1.56 -17.63
N PRO A 12 3.22 0.54 -18.36
CA PRO A 12 2.97 -0.78 -17.79
C PRO A 12 4.19 -1.40 -17.10
N GLU A 13 5.39 -1.26 -17.67
CA GLU A 13 6.63 -1.74 -17.08
C GLU A 13 7.01 -1.02 -15.79
N GLU A 14 6.70 0.27 -15.68
CA GLU A 14 6.94 1.06 -14.47
C GLU A 14 5.98 0.62 -13.37
N LYS A 15 4.70 0.44 -13.70
CA LYS A 15 3.71 -0.12 -12.78
C LYS A 15 4.12 -1.50 -12.28
N GLN A 16 4.62 -2.37 -13.18
CA GLN A 16 5.07 -3.70 -12.81
C GLN A 16 6.26 -3.65 -11.83
N ARG A 17 7.24 -2.76 -12.04
CA ARG A 17 8.34 -2.57 -11.06
C ARG A 17 7.81 -2.15 -9.69
N GLY A 18 6.84 -1.24 -9.66
CA GLY A 18 6.19 -0.83 -8.42
C GLY A 18 5.48 -1.99 -7.70
N ILE A 19 4.74 -2.81 -8.44
CA ILE A 19 4.06 -3.99 -7.89
C ILE A 19 5.05 -5.00 -7.32
N GLU A 20 6.16 -5.27 -8.02
CA GLU A 20 7.20 -6.19 -7.50
C GLU A 20 7.90 -5.63 -6.25
N ALA A 21 8.09 -4.32 -6.17
CA ALA A 21 8.59 -3.68 -4.95
C ALA A 21 7.63 -3.82 -3.77
N ALA A 22 6.33 -3.62 -3.98
CA ALA A 22 5.31 -3.87 -2.95
C ALA A 22 5.32 -5.33 -2.47
N LYS A 23 5.37 -6.30 -3.40
CA LYS A 23 5.47 -7.73 -3.06
C LYS A 23 6.71 -8.04 -2.23
N ALA A 24 7.84 -7.41 -2.51
CA ALA A 24 9.05 -7.59 -1.73
C ALA A 24 8.89 -7.09 -0.28
N VAL A 25 8.15 -6.00 -0.06
CA VAL A 25 7.84 -5.51 1.29
C VAL A 25 6.99 -6.52 2.06
N PHE A 26 5.89 -7.01 1.45
CA PHE A 26 5.04 -8.03 2.07
C PHE A 26 5.82 -9.31 2.41
N ALA A 27 6.64 -9.80 1.46
CA ALA A 27 7.47 -10.98 1.66
C ALA A 27 8.50 -10.80 2.79
N ALA A 28 9.11 -9.60 2.91
CA ALA A 28 10.05 -9.31 3.98
C ALA A 28 9.37 -9.22 5.36
N ALA A 29 8.14 -8.72 5.41
CA ALA A 29 7.32 -8.67 6.62
C ALA A 29 6.70 -10.04 6.98
N GLY A 30 6.70 -11.00 6.05
CA GLY A 30 6.14 -12.33 6.28
C GLY A 30 4.61 -12.37 6.27
N ILE A 31 3.94 -11.37 5.69
CA ILE A 31 2.48 -11.31 5.57
C ILE A 31 2.06 -11.27 4.11
N SER A 32 0.83 -11.70 3.85
CA SER A 32 0.23 -11.59 2.51
C SER A 32 -0.23 -10.15 2.22
N PRO A 33 -0.36 -9.77 0.93
CA PRO A 33 -1.01 -8.51 0.56
C PRO A 33 -2.43 -8.37 1.12
N GLU A 34 -3.16 -9.49 1.24
CA GLU A 34 -4.52 -9.52 1.79
C GLU A 34 -4.53 -9.12 3.27
N GLN A 35 -3.67 -9.75 4.09
CA GLN A 35 -3.55 -9.40 5.50
C GLN A 35 -3.16 -7.94 5.71
N ALA A 36 -2.24 -7.42 4.88
CA ALA A 36 -1.84 -6.02 4.94
C ALA A 36 -3.00 -5.07 4.56
N ALA A 37 -3.78 -5.42 3.53
CA ALA A 37 -4.95 -4.66 3.13
C ALA A 37 -6.06 -4.71 4.20
N ASP A 38 -6.26 -5.86 4.85
CA ASP A 38 -7.22 -6.03 5.95
C ASP A 38 -6.85 -5.16 7.16
N GLY A 39 -5.56 -5.11 7.53
CA GLY A 39 -5.09 -4.21 8.58
C GLY A 39 -5.33 -2.74 8.25
N MET A 40 -5.03 -2.32 7.00
CA MET A 40 -5.35 -0.97 6.53
C MET A 40 -6.86 -0.69 6.55
N PHE A 41 -7.68 -1.66 6.18
CA PHE A 41 -9.14 -1.55 6.24
C PHE A 41 -9.65 -1.37 7.68
N ALA A 42 -9.08 -2.11 8.65
CA ALA A 42 -9.41 -1.94 10.05
C ALA A 42 -9.03 -0.53 10.56
N LEU A 43 -7.84 -0.04 10.22
CA LEU A 43 -7.37 1.29 10.61
C LEU A 43 -8.24 2.42 10.03
N GLU A 44 -8.54 2.37 8.74
CA GLU A 44 -9.41 3.37 8.09
C GLU A 44 -10.85 3.28 8.60
N GLY A 45 -11.35 2.06 8.87
CA GLY A 45 -12.65 1.85 9.52
C GLY A 45 -12.73 2.49 10.91
N TRP A 46 -11.65 2.43 11.68
CA TRP A 46 -11.56 3.08 12.98
C TRP A 46 -11.59 4.62 12.90
N ASP A 47 -10.91 5.20 11.90
CA ASP A 47 -11.00 6.64 11.59
C ASP A 47 -12.43 7.05 11.21
N ASP A 48 -13.07 6.30 10.31
CA ASP A 48 -14.47 6.50 9.93
C ASP A 48 -15.42 6.42 11.13
N ALA A 49 -15.11 5.57 12.11
CA ALA A 49 -15.82 5.43 13.38
C ALA A 49 -15.48 6.50 14.43
N SER A 50 -14.74 7.55 14.04
CA SER A 50 -14.28 8.62 14.93
C SER A 50 -13.46 8.11 16.11
N PHE A 51 -12.64 7.09 15.88
CA PHE A 51 -11.77 6.45 16.86
C PHE A 51 -12.54 5.84 18.05
N SER A 52 -13.67 5.18 17.77
CA SER A 52 -14.43 4.43 18.78
C SER A 52 -13.56 3.36 19.43
N ALA A 53 -13.55 3.28 20.77
CA ALA A 53 -12.77 2.28 21.50
C ALA A 53 -13.19 0.83 21.20
N ASP A 54 -14.44 0.61 20.78
CA ASP A 54 -14.95 -0.73 20.43
C ASP A 54 -14.48 -1.21 19.05
N GLU A 55 -13.93 -0.31 18.24
CA GLU A 55 -13.47 -0.56 16.86
C GLU A 55 -11.97 -0.32 16.71
N GLU A 56 -11.25 -0.12 17.82
CA GLU A 56 -9.79 0.04 17.81
C GLU A 56 -9.12 -1.22 17.23
N PRO A 57 -8.28 -1.09 16.17
CA PRO A 57 -7.53 -2.20 15.64
C PRO A 57 -6.59 -2.78 16.70
N ASN A 58 -6.33 -4.08 16.62
CA ASN A 58 -5.32 -4.68 17.49
C ASN A 58 -3.90 -4.46 16.94
N ASP A 59 -2.88 -4.81 17.73
CA ASP A 59 -1.48 -4.68 17.34
C ASP A 59 -1.15 -5.37 16.00
N ASP A 60 -1.78 -6.50 15.67
CA ASP A 60 -1.53 -7.21 14.41
C ASP A 60 -2.11 -6.42 13.22
N ASP A 61 -3.31 -5.84 13.37
CA ASP A 61 -3.94 -4.99 12.37
C ASP A 61 -3.12 -3.71 12.13
N ASP A 62 -2.67 -3.04 13.19
CA ASP A 62 -1.81 -1.85 13.12
C ASP A 62 -0.47 -2.13 12.43
N ASN A 63 0.15 -3.27 12.76
CA ASN A 63 1.38 -3.72 12.11
C ASN A 63 1.13 -4.02 10.62
N ALA A 64 0.03 -4.70 10.29
CA ALA A 64 -0.35 -5.01 8.92
C ALA A 64 -0.64 -3.75 8.09
N ALA A 65 -1.36 -2.76 8.66
CA ALA A 65 -1.61 -1.45 8.06
C ALA A 65 -0.30 -0.70 7.78
N SER A 66 0.63 -0.72 8.74
CA SER A 66 1.96 -0.10 8.57
C SER A 66 2.73 -0.72 7.40
N VAL A 67 2.70 -2.05 7.27
CA VAL A 67 3.32 -2.76 6.13
C VAL A 67 2.63 -2.40 4.81
N TRP A 68 1.30 -2.23 4.78
CA TRP A 68 0.60 -1.75 3.60
C TRP A 68 1.03 -0.35 3.15
N MET A 69 1.25 0.57 4.11
CA MET A 69 1.78 1.91 3.81
C MET A 69 3.20 1.85 3.25
N ASP A 70 4.05 1.00 3.81
CA ASP A 70 5.43 0.84 3.33
C ASP A 70 5.49 0.20 1.95
N ALA A 71 4.61 -0.77 1.67
CA ALA A 71 4.47 -1.36 0.34
C ALA A 71 4.01 -0.31 -0.69
N ASN A 72 3.08 0.57 -0.31
CA ASN A 72 2.66 1.70 -1.11
C ASN A 72 3.82 2.65 -1.45
N LYS A 73 4.59 3.09 -0.44
CA LYS A 73 5.77 3.94 -0.64
C LYS A 73 6.81 3.28 -1.55
N ALA A 74 7.12 2.00 -1.30
CA ALA A 74 8.06 1.22 -2.11
C ALA A 74 7.59 1.10 -3.56
N SER A 75 6.29 0.89 -3.77
CA SER A 75 5.72 0.79 -5.11
C SER A 75 5.87 2.08 -5.92
N ILE A 76 5.63 3.24 -5.30
CA ILE A 76 5.77 4.56 -5.94
C ILE A 76 7.24 4.84 -6.25
N ALA A 77 8.13 4.59 -5.30
CA ALA A 77 9.56 4.80 -5.48
C ALA A 77 10.13 3.96 -6.63
N ALA A 78 9.73 2.69 -6.75
CA ALA A 78 10.18 1.81 -7.83
C ALA A 78 9.49 2.09 -9.18
N CYS A 79 8.23 2.51 -9.16
CA CYS A 79 7.50 2.90 -10.36
C CYS A 79 8.12 4.15 -10.98
N CYS A 80 8.28 5.20 -10.19
CA CYS A 80 8.75 6.52 -10.61
C CYS A 80 10.27 6.71 -10.51
N ALA A 81 11.05 5.63 -10.46
CA ALA A 81 12.51 5.70 -10.21
C ALA A 81 13.28 6.60 -11.19
N ASP A 82 12.81 6.68 -12.43
CA ASP A 82 13.43 7.47 -13.51
C ASP A 82 12.67 8.77 -13.82
N TRP A 83 11.71 9.15 -12.97
CA TRP A 83 10.88 10.33 -13.19
C TRP A 83 11.56 11.60 -12.69
N PRO A 84 11.24 12.77 -13.29
CA PRO A 84 11.51 14.06 -12.68
C PRO A 84 10.82 14.15 -11.32
N VAL A 85 11.46 14.77 -10.31
CA VAL A 85 10.93 14.86 -8.94
C VAL A 85 9.55 15.53 -8.92
N GLU A 86 9.35 16.55 -9.75
CA GLU A 86 8.11 17.28 -9.92
C GLU A 86 6.96 16.47 -10.55
N ALA A 87 7.28 15.33 -11.16
CA ALA A 87 6.29 14.41 -11.73
C ALA A 87 5.94 13.26 -10.78
N VAL A 88 6.73 13.03 -9.73
CA VAL A 88 6.45 12.00 -8.72
C VAL A 88 5.23 12.46 -7.89
N PRO A 89 4.19 11.61 -7.73
CA PRO A 89 3.05 11.95 -6.90
C PRO A 89 3.46 12.24 -5.44
N GLU A 90 2.89 13.30 -4.86
CA GLU A 90 3.05 13.59 -3.42
C GLU A 90 2.23 12.63 -2.53
N ASN A 91 1.15 12.05 -3.07
CA ASN A 91 0.32 11.09 -2.35
C ASN A 91 0.97 9.71 -2.28
N HIS A 92 0.58 8.91 -1.29
CA HIS A 92 1.15 7.59 -1.06
C HIS A 92 0.17 6.42 -1.26
N LEU A 93 -1.07 6.64 -1.67
CA LEU A 93 -2.10 5.60 -1.75
C LEU A 93 -2.48 5.29 -3.21
N PHE A 94 -1.62 4.53 -3.90
CA PHE A 94 -1.83 4.13 -5.32
C PHE A 94 -1.88 2.62 -5.53
N LEU A 95 -1.43 1.84 -4.53
CA LEU A 95 -1.50 0.40 -4.53
C LEU A 95 -2.88 -0.06 -4.08
N GLN A 96 -3.47 -1.00 -4.80
CA GLN A 96 -4.80 -1.55 -4.53
C GLN A 96 -4.76 -3.07 -4.56
N LEU A 97 -5.63 -3.70 -3.78
CA LEU A 97 -5.94 -5.12 -3.88
C LEU A 97 -7.28 -5.26 -4.61
N VAL A 98 -7.28 -5.93 -5.76
CA VAL A 98 -8.46 -6.09 -6.63
C VAL A 98 -8.76 -7.56 -6.87
N GLU A 99 -10.01 -7.91 -7.19
CA GLU A 99 -10.43 -9.30 -7.44
C GLU A 99 -9.70 -9.96 -8.63
#